data_AF-A0A939W5L5-F1
#
_entry.id   AF-A0A939W5L5-F1
#
_cell.length_a   1.000
_cell.length_b   1.000
_cell.length_c   1.000
_cell.angle_alpha   90.00
_cell.angle_beta   90.00
_cell.angle_gamma   90.00
#
_symmetry.space_group_name_H-M   'P 1'
#
loop_
_entity.id
_entity.type
_entity.pdbx_description
1 polymer ?
#
loop_
_entity_poly.entity_id
_entity_poly.type
_entity_poly.pdbx_seq_one_letter_code
_entity_poly.pdbx_strand_id
1 'polypeptide(L)'
;MTDCYRFADITAEITTEYDLFHEMSRDYRVDGPAVLSVRTDAADISYERERSPENAPDDYLEMIAVQRKLSEAFPAFGAFLFHASALCMDGDGYLFAALSGTGKSTHAALWRQVFGDRVTMLNDDKPFVRIGDDVTVYGSPWDGKHRLSVNASAKVKAICLLERSAENAITPISFAEAFPLLYRQAYRPKDRQALSQTLDLLNLLGEKVRFYRLCCNMNPEAALVAYGGMCCE
;
A
#
# COMPACT_ATOMS: atom_id res chain seq x y z
N MET A 1 -24.31 3.19 8.77
CA MET A 1 -24.50 3.20 7.30
C MET A 1 -23.80 1.98 6.74
N THR A 2 -24.34 1.38 5.67
CA THR A 2 -23.85 0.10 5.14
C THR A 2 -23.83 0.15 3.63
N ASP A 3 -22.71 -0.25 3.02
CA ASP A 3 -22.56 -0.35 1.57
C ASP A 3 -21.47 -1.36 1.19
N CYS A 4 -21.38 -1.74 -0.08
CA CYS A 4 -20.39 -2.68 -0.61
C CYS A 4 -19.24 -1.96 -1.32
N TYR A 5 -18.02 -2.40 -1.02
CA TYR A 5 -16.78 -1.83 -1.56
C TYR A 5 -15.87 -2.93 -2.09
N ARG A 6 -15.13 -2.64 -3.16
CA ARG A 6 -14.13 -3.56 -3.70
C ARG A 6 -12.73 -3.00 -3.52
N PHE A 7 -11.90 -3.72 -2.77
CA PHE A 7 -10.48 -3.40 -2.59
C PHE A 7 -9.66 -4.65 -2.95
N ALA A 8 -8.60 -4.48 -3.75
CA ALA A 8 -7.76 -5.60 -4.19
C ALA A 8 -8.58 -6.78 -4.76
N ASP A 9 -9.63 -6.49 -5.53
CA ASP A 9 -10.57 -7.48 -6.07
C ASP A 9 -11.28 -8.35 -5.01
N ILE A 10 -11.42 -7.83 -3.79
CA ILE A 10 -12.16 -8.44 -2.69
C ILE A 10 -13.34 -7.52 -2.38
N THR A 11 -14.56 -8.02 -2.53
CA THR A 11 -15.78 -7.26 -2.23
C THR A 11 -16.14 -7.45 -0.76
N ALA A 12 -16.22 -6.35 -0.01
CA ALA A 12 -16.56 -6.32 1.40
C ALA A 12 -17.79 -5.44 1.63
N GLU A 13 -18.73 -5.93 2.44
CA GLU A 13 -19.80 -5.11 2.99
C GLU A 13 -19.24 -4.36 4.20
N ILE A 14 -19.34 -3.04 4.21
CA ILE A 14 -18.76 -2.20 5.26
C ILE A 14 -19.86 -1.40 5.91
N THR A 15 -19.96 -1.57 7.24
CA THR A 15 -20.89 -0.84 8.09
C THR A 15 -20.15 0.08 9.05
N THR A 16 -20.43 1.39 8.99
CA THR A 16 -19.83 2.42 9.85
C THR A 16 -20.89 3.28 10.54
N GLU A 17 -20.52 3.98 11.60
CA GLU A 17 -21.36 4.97 12.30
C GLU A 17 -21.34 6.34 11.61
N TYR A 18 -20.21 6.72 10.98
CA TYR A 18 -19.98 8.00 10.32
C TYR A 18 -19.79 7.90 8.80
N ASP A 19 -20.04 9.01 8.09
CA ASP A 19 -20.07 9.10 6.62
C ASP A 19 -18.68 9.13 5.98
N LEU A 20 -17.67 9.61 6.70
CA LEU A 20 -16.35 9.95 6.15
C LEU A 20 -15.73 8.79 5.36
N PHE A 21 -15.82 7.56 5.86
CA PHE A 21 -15.33 6.39 5.16
C PHE A 21 -16.01 6.21 3.79
N HIS A 22 -17.34 6.36 3.75
CA HIS A 22 -18.12 6.20 2.53
C HIS A 22 -17.83 7.30 1.51
N GLU A 23 -17.64 8.54 1.97
CA GLU A 23 -17.25 9.68 1.13
C GLU A 23 -15.87 9.49 0.51
N MET A 24 -14.89 9.09 1.34
CA MET A 24 -13.51 8.89 0.89
C MET A 24 -13.35 7.64 0.02
N SER A 25 -14.21 6.65 0.19
CA SER A 25 -14.15 5.38 -0.55
C SER A 25 -15.14 5.29 -1.71
N ARG A 26 -15.79 6.40 -2.08
CA ARG A 26 -16.87 6.43 -3.09
C ARG A 26 -16.47 5.75 -4.42
N ASP A 27 -15.22 5.94 -4.85
CA ASP A 27 -14.72 5.43 -6.13
C ASP A 27 -14.53 3.90 -6.09
N TYR A 28 -14.56 3.29 -4.90
CA TYR A 28 -14.43 1.85 -4.67
C TYR A 28 -15.78 1.16 -4.41
N ARG A 29 -16.89 1.91 -4.39
CA ARG A 29 -18.23 1.36 -4.16
C ARG A 29 -18.65 0.47 -5.34
N VAL A 30 -19.26 -0.67 -5.05
CA VAL A 30 -19.72 -1.63 -6.06
C VAL A 30 -21.04 -2.27 -5.66
N ASP A 31 -21.83 -2.65 -6.66
CA ASP A 31 -22.94 -3.58 -6.46
C ASP A 31 -22.44 -5.03 -6.50
N GLY A 32 -23.04 -5.90 -5.69
CA GLY A 32 -22.81 -7.35 -5.76
C GLY A 32 -22.57 -8.01 -4.40
N PRO A 33 -22.42 -9.34 -4.38
CA PRO A 33 -22.24 -10.08 -3.13
C PRO A 33 -20.88 -9.78 -2.52
N ALA A 34 -20.89 -9.39 -1.24
CA ALA A 34 -19.69 -9.33 -0.44
C ALA A 34 -19.25 -10.72 0.01
N VAL A 35 -17.94 -10.96 0.02
CA VAL A 35 -17.33 -12.21 0.51
C VAL A 35 -16.88 -12.10 1.98
N LEU A 36 -16.91 -10.88 2.52
CA LEU A 36 -16.72 -10.61 3.94
C LEU A 36 -17.52 -9.38 4.38
N SER A 37 -17.74 -9.24 5.68
CA SER A 37 -18.37 -8.08 6.29
C SER A 37 -17.45 -7.44 7.32
N VAL A 38 -17.30 -6.12 7.28
CA VAL A 38 -16.62 -5.32 8.30
C VAL A 38 -17.65 -4.38 8.92
N ARG A 39 -17.77 -4.41 10.24
CA ARG A 39 -18.57 -3.45 11.00
C ARG A 39 -17.67 -2.77 12.00
N THR A 40 -17.75 -1.44 12.11
CA THR A 40 -17.16 -0.68 13.20
C THR A 40 -18.22 -0.29 14.23
N ASP A 41 -17.78 -0.07 15.47
CA ASP A 41 -18.59 0.45 16.55
C ASP A 41 -17.78 1.42 17.44
N ALA A 42 -18.39 1.93 18.51
CA ALA A 42 -17.74 2.84 19.44
C ALA A 42 -16.48 2.25 20.11
N ALA A 43 -16.42 0.93 20.32
CA ALA A 43 -15.26 0.28 20.93
C ALA A 43 -14.06 0.27 19.97
N ASP A 44 -14.30 0.12 18.66
CA ASP A 44 -13.26 0.27 17.65
C ASP A 44 -12.68 1.70 17.62
N ILE A 45 -13.55 2.71 17.70
CA ILE A 45 -13.13 4.12 17.72
C ILE A 45 -12.30 4.41 18.98
N SER A 46 -12.76 3.96 20.15
CA SER A 46 -12.00 4.06 21.41
C SER A 46 -10.63 3.38 21.30
N TYR A 47 -10.58 2.19 20.69
CA TYR A 47 -9.34 1.46 20.47
C TYR A 47 -8.34 2.25 19.61
N GLU A 48 -8.78 2.90 18.53
CA GLU A 48 -7.90 3.73 17.69
C GLU A 48 -7.49 5.04 18.38
N ARG A 49 -8.35 5.61 19.23
CA ARG A 49 -8.07 6.85 19.96
C ARG A 49 -6.83 6.72 20.85
N GLU A 50 -6.69 5.61 21.56
CA GLU A 50 -5.54 5.32 22.43
C GLU A 50 -4.20 5.26 21.67
N ARG A 51 -4.24 5.15 20.35
CA ARG A 51 -3.09 4.90 19.45
C ARG A 51 -2.84 6.04 18.47
N SER A 52 -3.67 7.08 18.54
CA SER A 52 -3.67 8.21 17.62
C SER A 52 -3.29 9.50 18.36
N PRO A 53 -2.93 10.58 17.64
CA PRO A 53 -2.69 11.89 18.26
C PRO A 53 -3.90 12.37 19.07
N GLU A 54 -3.63 13.17 20.10
CA GLU A 54 -4.68 13.82 20.89
C GLU A 54 -5.62 14.62 19.96
N ASN A 55 -6.93 14.46 20.18
CA ASN A 55 -8.01 15.13 19.44
C ASN A 55 -8.27 14.66 18.00
N ALA A 56 -7.83 13.45 17.60
CA ALA A 56 -8.29 12.84 16.36
C ALA A 56 -9.84 12.74 16.33
N PRO A 57 -10.52 13.22 15.27
CA PRO A 57 -11.97 13.11 15.10
C PRO A 57 -12.46 11.66 15.03
N ASP A 58 -13.66 11.38 15.55
CA ASP A 58 -14.24 10.04 15.64
C ASP A 58 -14.46 9.38 14.28
N ASP A 59 -14.90 10.16 13.28
CA ASP A 59 -15.09 9.72 11.89
C ASP A 59 -13.76 9.31 11.24
N TYR A 60 -12.68 10.05 11.50
CA TYR A 60 -11.33 9.71 11.07
C TYR A 60 -10.79 8.46 11.80
N LEU A 61 -11.02 8.35 13.11
CA LEU A 61 -10.65 7.16 13.87
C LEU A 61 -11.41 5.92 13.39
N GLU A 62 -12.67 6.08 13.01
CA GLU A 62 -13.46 5.01 12.41
C GLU A 62 -12.89 4.59 11.04
N MET A 63 -12.43 5.53 10.21
CA MET A 63 -11.74 5.23 8.96
C MET A 63 -10.46 4.39 9.19
N ILE A 64 -9.72 4.64 10.27
CA ILE A 64 -8.56 3.83 10.67
C ILE A 64 -9.02 2.44 11.15
N ALA A 65 -10.10 2.35 11.91
CA ALA A 65 -10.65 1.08 12.36
C ALA A 65 -11.09 0.18 11.20
N VAL A 66 -11.73 0.75 10.16
CA VAL A 66 -12.05 0.01 8.93
C VAL A 66 -10.78 -0.51 8.26
N GLN A 67 -9.73 0.33 8.11
CA GLN A 67 -8.44 -0.10 7.56
C GLN A 67 -7.87 -1.29 8.33
N ARG A 68 -7.84 -1.21 9.67
CA ARG A 68 -7.33 -2.27 10.53
C ARG A 68 -8.10 -3.57 10.30
N LYS A 69 -9.43 -3.52 10.36
CA LYS A 69 -10.27 -4.72 10.22
C LYS A 69 -10.12 -5.38 8.85
N LEU A 70 -10.04 -4.58 7.78
CA LEU A 70 -9.73 -5.12 6.45
C LEU A 70 -8.33 -5.73 6.39
N SER A 71 -7.34 -5.07 6.99
CA SER A 71 -5.95 -5.56 7.03
C SER A 71 -5.78 -6.84 7.86
N GLU A 72 -6.64 -7.07 8.85
CA GLU A 72 -6.71 -8.32 9.60
C GLU A 72 -7.38 -9.45 8.78
N ALA A 73 -8.37 -9.13 7.94
CA ALA A 73 -9.13 -10.12 7.16
C ALA A 73 -8.48 -10.50 5.81
N PHE A 74 -7.87 -9.54 5.12
CA PHE A 74 -7.39 -9.69 3.74
C PHE A 74 -6.33 -10.77 3.53
N PRO A 75 -5.45 -11.11 4.51
CA PRO A 75 -4.49 -12.21 4.32
C PRO A 75 -5.16 -13.54 3.96
N ALA A 76 -6.37 -13.81 4.47
CA ALA A 76 -7.14 -15.01 4.13
C ALA A 76 -7.61 -15.04 2.67
N PHE A 77 -7.62 -13.89 1.99
CA PHE A 77 -8.02 -13.71 0.59
C PHE A 77 -6.81 -13.44 -0.33
N GLY A 78 -5.60 -13.67 0.19
CA GLY A 78 -4.37 -13.51 -0.58
C GLY A 78 -3.90 -12.07 -0.77
N ALA A 79 -4.40 -11.13 0.04
CA ALA A 79 -4.02 -9.73 -0.03
C ALA A 79 -3.52 -9.19 1.32
N PHE A 80 -2.72 -8.13 1.30
CA PHE A 80 -2.27 -7.47 2.52
C PHE A 80 -2.04 -5.97 2.29
N LEU A 81 -2.19 -5.18 3.35
CA LEU A 81 -1.88 -3.76 3.34
C LEU A 81 -0.36 -3.56 3.42
N PHE A 82 0.20 -2.73 2.56
CA PHE A 82 1.64 -2.50 2.48
C PHE A 82 1.95 -1.01 2.53
N HIS A 83 2.83 -0.58 3.43
CA HIS A 83 3.20 0.82 3.59
C HIS A 83 4.29 1.22 2.57
N ALA A 84 3.85 1.73 1.43
CA ALA A 84 4.69 2.06 0.28
C ALA A 84 4.05 3.16 -0.57
N SER A 85 4.88 3.87 -1.34
CA SER A 85 4.40 4.67 -2.46
C SER A 85 4.35 3.77 -3.69
N ALA A 86 3.18 3.59 -4.28
CA ALA A 86 2.93 2.75 -5.45
C ALA A 86 2.56 3.61 -6.66
N LEU A 87 3.24 3.37 -7.77
CA LEU A 87 2.97 4.02 -9.04
C LEU A 87 2.88 3.01 -10.17
N CYS A 88 2.10 3.35 -11.19
CA CYS A 88 2.05 2.63 -12.46
C CYS A 88 2.77 3.46 -13.51
N MET A 89 3.69 2.85 -14.24
CA MET A 89 4.39 3.46 -15.36
C MET A 89 4.38 2.50 -16.55
N ASP A 90 3.83 2.97 -17.67
CA ASP A 90 3.67 2.20 -18.92
C ASP A 90 2.99 0.82 -18.72
N GLY A 91 2.07 0.72 -17.76
CA GLY A 91 1.31 -0.50 -17.45
C GLY A 91 1.90 -1.37 -16.33
N ASP A 92 3.14 -1.09 -15.91
CA ASP A 92 3.84 -1.83 -14.86
C ASP A 92 3.83 -1.07 -13.52
N GLY A 93 3.61 -1.79 -12.43
CA GLY A 93 3.57 -1.27 -11.06
C GLY A 93 4.94 -1.29 -10.38
N TYR A 94 5.34 -0.16 -9.80
CA TYR A 94 6.57 -0.01 -9.02
C TYR A 94 6.23 0.49 -7.62
N LEU A 95 6.78 -0.18 -6.61
CA LEU A 95 6.56 0.19 -5.21
C LEU A 95 7.87 0.64 -4.57
N PHE A 96 7.81 1.76 -3.85
CA PHE A 96 8.91 2.27 -3.05
C PHE A 96 8.61 2.06 -1.58
N ALA A 97 9.46 1.30 -0.91
CA ALA A 97 9.41 1.06 0.51
C ALA A 97 10.65 1.67 1.19
N ALA A 98 10.46 2.27 2.36
CA ALA A 98 11.55 2.92 3.07
C ALA A 98 11.20 3.05 4.55
N LEU A 99 12.22 3.15 5.41
CA LEU A 99 12.00 3.56 6.79
C LEU A 99 11.24 4.89 6.85
N SER A 100 10.45 5.08 7.92
CA SER A 100 9.68 6.30 8.08
C SER A 100 10.59 7.53 8.05
N GLY A 101 10.20 8.55 7.30
CA GLY A 101 11.00 9.77 7.11
C GLY A 101 12.09 9.71 6.04
N THR A 102 12.34 8.55 5.39
CA THR A 102 13.41 8.45 4.37
C THR A 102 13.10 9.23 3.09
N GLY A 103 11.83 9.26 2.63
CA GLY A 103 11.39 10.08 1.50
C GLY A 103 10.61 9.37 0.38
N LYS A 104 9.75 8.38 0.68
CA LYS A 104 8.95 7.64 -0.33
C LYS A 104 8.13 8.57 -1.24
N SER A 105 7.29 9.42 -0.63
CA SER A 105 6.48 10.41 -1.35
C SER A 105 7.32 11.41 -2.13
N THR A 106 8.48 11.80 -1.60
CA THR A 106 9.43 12.66 -2.32
C THR A 106 9.96 11.96 -3.57
N HIS A 107 10.35 10.70 -3.47
CA HIS A 107 10.83 9.95 -4.63
C HIS A 107 9.73 9.71 -5.67
N ALA A 108 8.51 9.37 -5.23
CA ALA A 108 7.35 9.24 -6.12
C ALA A 108 7.02 10.57 -6.85
N ALA A 109 7.19 11.71 -6.17
CA ALA A 109 7.05 13.03 -6.79
C ALA A 109 8.11 13.28 -7.89
N LEU A 110 9.35 12.82 -7.69
CA LEU A 110 10.39 12.92 -8.73
C LEU A 110 10.02 12.11 -9.99
N TRP A 111 9.43 10.93 -9.83
CA TRP A 111 8.94 10.15 -10.98
C TRP A 111 7.88 10.92 -11.78
N ARG A 112 6.90 11.52 -11.10
CA ARG A 112 5.88 12.35 -11.76
C ARG A 112 6.47 13.58 -12.42
N GLN A 113 7.49 14.20 -11.82
CA GLN A 113 8.20 15.35 -12.39
C GLN A 113 8.98 14.95 -13.67
N VAL A 114 9.65 13.81 -13.65
CA VAL A 114 10.56 13.38 -14.74
C VAL A 114 9.80 12.74 -15.89
N PHE A 115 8.82 11.88 -15.59
CA PHE A 115 8.13 11.05 -16.58
C PHE A 115 6.74 11.57 -16.94
N GLY A 116 6.22 12.56 -16.21
CA GLY A 116 4.96 13.24 -16.51
C GLY A 116 3.78 12.27 -16.60
N ASP A 117 3.02 12.39 -17.69
CA ASP A 117 1.76 11.66 -17.92
C ASP A 117 1.93 10.14 -18.05
N ARG A 118 3.16 9.64 -18.17
CA ARG A 118 3.44 8.19 -18.15
C ARG A 118 3.25 7.57 -16.78
N VAL A 119 3.25 8.38 -15.72
CA VAL A 119 3.15 7.92 -14.33
C VAL A 119 1.77 8.18 -13.78
N THR A 120 1.09 7.11 -13.38
CA THR A 120 -0.13 7.17 -12.58
C THR A 120 0.19 6.85 -11.13
N MET A 121 -0.20 7.72 -10.19
CA MET A 121 -0.01 7.48 -8.77
C MET A 121 -1.12 6.57 -8.24
N LEU A 122 -0.82 5.31 -7.97
CA LEU A 122 -1.82 4.34 -7.50
C LEU A 122 -2.20 4.61 -6.04
N ASN A 123 -1.22 4.75 -5.16
CA ASN A 123 -1.41 5.14 -3.75
C ASN A 123 -0.08 5.54 -3.11
N ASP A 124 -0.04 6.65 -2.36
CA ASP A 124 1.21 7.19 -1.77
C ASP A 124 1.51 6.76 -0.32
N ASP A 125 0.69 5.90 0.28
CA ASP A 125 0.87 5.50 1.68
C ASP A 125 0.53 4.02 1.93
N LYS A 126 -0.72 3.61 1.72
CA LYS A 126 -1.24 2.29 2.08
C LYS A 126 -1.91 1.57 0.91
N PRO A 127 -1.20 1.28 -0.19
CA PRO A 127 -1.71 0.35 -1.21
C PRO A 127 -2.02 -1.03 -0.61
N PHE A 128 -2.92 -1.75 -1.26
CA PHE A 128 -3.03 -3.20 -1.06
C PHE A 128 -2.20 -3.93 -2.11
N VAL A 129 -1.59 -5.03 -1.69
CA VAL A 129 -0.89 -5.97 -2.59
C VAL A 129 -1.63 -7.30 -2.52
N ARG A 130 -1.99 -7.84 -3.68
CA ARG A 130 -2.60 -9.18 -3.80
C ARG A 130 -1.64 -10.12 -4.53
N ILE A 131 -1.52 -11.33 -3.99
CA ILE A 131 -0.74 -12.42 -4.57
C ILE A 131 -1.71 -13.41 -5.20
N GLY A 132 -1.66 -13.52 -6.53
CA GLY A 132 -2.34 -14.57 -7.29
C GLY A 132 -1.34 -15.26 -8.22
N ASP A 133 -1.77 -15.54 -9.46
CA ASP A 133 -0.85 -15.98 -10.51
C ASP A 133 0.29 -14.96 -10.69
N ASP A 134 -0.09 -13.69 -10.73
CA ASP A 134 0.80 -12.52 -10.66
C ASP A 134 0.63 -11.75 -9.34
N VAL A 135 1.62 -10.91 -9.02
CA VAL A 135 1.52 -9.94 -7.93
C VAL A 135 0.92 -8.66 -8.47
N THR A 136 -0.15 -8.17 -7.85
CA THR A 136 -0.84 -6.94 -8.27
C THR A 136 -0.92 -5.96 -7.12
N VAL A 137 -0.62 -4.69 -7.38
CA VAL A 137 -0.80 -3.58 -6.44
C VAL A 137 -2.05 -2.78 -6.80
N TYR A 138 -2.77 -2.35 -5.78
CA TYR A 138 -4.03 -1.62 -5.91
C TYR A 138 -3.96 -0.30 -5.17
N GLY A 139 -4.62 0.70 -5.75
CA GLY A 139 -5.04 1.88 -5.01
C GLY A 139 -5.88 1.53 -3.79
N SER A 140 -5.90 2.45 -2.83
CA SER A 140 -6.77 2.38 -1.66
C SER A 140 -7.17 3.79 -1.24
N PRO A 141 -8.27 3.96 -0.48
CA PRO A 141 -8.69 5.26 0.03
C PRO A 141 -7.80 5.78 1.17
N TRP A 142 -6.78 5.00 1.58
CA TRP A 142 -5.80 5.40 2.59
C TRP A 142 -4.50 5.80 1.90
N ASP A 143 -4.38 7.07 1.56
CA ASP A 143 -3.38 7.61 0.63
C ASP A 143 -2.57 8.78 1.20
N GLY A 144 -2.54 8.88 2.53
CA GLY A 144 -1.72 9.80 3.28
C GLY A 144 -2.16 11.26 3.15
N LYS A 145 -1.26 12.18 3.55
CA LYS A 145 -1.57 13.62 3.65
C LYS A 145 -1.82 14.29 2.31
N HIS A 146 -1.27 13.74 1.23
CA HIS A 146 -1.35 14.33 -0.10
C HIS A 146 -2.61 13.91 -0.85
N ARG A 147 -3.38 12.94 -0.33
CA ARG A 147 -4.59 12.39 -0.96
C ARG A 147 -4.36 11.99 -2.42
N LEU A 148 -3.26 11.25 -2.63
CA LEU A 148 -2.82 10.82 -3.95
C LEU A 148 -3.06 9.32 -4.10
N SER A 149 -4.25 8.98 -4.58
CA SER A 149 -4.59 7.63 -5.01
C SER A 149 -5.59 7.65 -6.17
N VAL A 150 -5.70 6.52 -6.84
CA VAL A 150 -6.74 6.26 -7.84
C VAL A 150 -7.22 4.82 -7.65
N ASN A 151 -8.52 4.57 -7.87
CA ASN A 151 -9.03 3.19 -7.93
C ASN A 151 -8.58 2.52 -9.25
N ALA A 152 -7.32 2.11 -9.28
CA ALA A 152 -6.71 1.36 -10.36
C ALA A 152 -5.70 0.36 -9.77
N SER A 153 -5.22 -0.54 -10.63
CA SER A 153 -4.23 -1.54 -10.27
C SER A 153 -3.19 -1.70 -11.36
N ALA A 154 -2.05 -2.29 -10.99
CA ALA A 154 -1.00 -2.67 -11.91
C ALA A 154 -0.30 -3.94 -11.43
N LYS A 155 0.18 -4.75 -12.38
CA LYS A 155 1.05 -5.88 -12.07
C LYS A 155 2.37 -5.34 -11.51
N VAL A 156 2.85 -5.90 -10.41
CA VAL A 156 4.09 -5.44 -9.78
C VAL A 156 5.28 -5.93 -10.59
N LYS A 157 6.04 -4.98 -11.13
CA LYS A 157 7.31 -5.23 -11.83
C LYS A 157 8.47 -5.35 -10.87
N ALA A 158 8.57 -4.41 -9.92
CA ALA A 158 9.66 -4.35 -8.96
C ALA A 158 9.27 -3.63 -7.66
N ILE A 159 9.96 -3.99 -6.58
CA ILE A 159 9.91 -3.28 -5.30
C ILE A 159 11.30 -2.72 -4.99
N CYS A 160 11.35 -1.42 -4.72
CA CYS A 160 12.58 -0.70 -4.47
C CYS A 160 12.64 -0.19 -3.03
N LEU A 161 13.74 -0.51 -2.34
CA LEU A 161 14.02 -0.10 -0.98
C LEU A 161 14.88 1.17 -1.01
N LEU A 162 14.35 2.27 -0.49
CA LEU A 162 15.03 3.56 -0.54
C LEU A 162 15.96 3.75 0.68
N GLU A 163 17.15 4.24 0.39
CA GLU A 163 18.14 4.71 1.37
C GLU A 163 18.64 6.10 0.95
N ARG A 164 18.84 6.99 1.92
CA ARG A 164 19.36 8.34 1.64
C ARG A 164 20.85 8.26 1.34
N SER A 165 21.27 8.89 0.26
CA SER A 165 22.67 9.02 -0.13
C SER A 165 22.92 10.34 -0.84
N ALA A 166 24.18 10.77 -0.90
CA ALA A 166 24.59 11.89 -1.74
C ALA A 166 24.58 11.51 -3.23
N GLU A 167 24.87 10.25 -3.53
CA GLU A 167 24.97 9.71 -4.89
C GLU A 167 23.82 8.73 -5.18
N ASN A 168 23.34 8.77 -6.42
CA ASN A 168 22.27 7.90 -6.91
C ASN A 168 22.86 6.58 -7.41
N ALA A 169 22.49 5.47 -6.78
CA ALA A 169 22.91 4.14 -7.19
C ALA A 169 21.81 3.12 -6.89
N ILE A 170 21.53 2.26 -7.87
CA ILE A 170 20.57 1.16 -7.74
C ILE A 170 21.27 -0.18 -7.88
N THR A 171 20.93 -1.11 -7.01
CA THR A 171 21.51 -2.46 -7.00
C THR A 171 20.39 -3.49 -6.80
N PRO A 172 20.35 -4.58 -7.59
CA PRO A 172 19.45 -5.69 -7.29
C PRO A 172 19.82 -6.32 -5.94
N ILE A 173 18.82 -6.72 -5.17
CA ILE A 173 19.02 -7.34 -3.86
C ILE A 173 18.22 -8.64 -3.77
N SER A 174 18.71 -9.55 -2.94
CA SER A 174 17.97 -10.78 -2.65
C SER A 174 16.71 -10.52 -1.82
N PHE A 175 15.74 -11.42 -1.89
CA PHE A 175 14.58 -11.39 -0.99
C PHE A 175 15.01 -11.41 0.49
N ALA A 176 16.05 -12.17 0.84
CA ALA A 176 16.57 -12.24 2.20
C ALA A 176 17.07 -10.87 2.71
N GLU A 177 17.71 -10.08 1.85
CA GLU A 177 18.09 -8.70 2.18
C GLU A 177 16.90 -7.76 2.28
N ALA A 178 15.87 -7.96 1.46
CA ALA A 178 14.69 -7.10 1.43
C ALA A 178 13.73 -7.37 2.59
N PHE A 179 13.63 -8.63 3.02
CA PHE A 179 12.61 -9.13 3.95
C PHE A 179 12.47 -8.32 5.25
N PRO A 180 13.54 -7.90 5.96
CA PRO A 180 13.40 -7.13 7.18
C PRO A 180 12.62 -5.82 6.98
N LEU A 181 12.78 -5.16 5.84
CA LEU A 181 12.04 -3.95 5.54
C LEU A 181 10.62 -4.28 5.05
N LEU A 182 10.45 -5.28 4.19
CA LEU A 182 9.13 -5.72 3.73
C LEU A 182 8.22 -6.10 4.90
N TYR A 183 8.72 -6.91 5.83
CA TYR A 183 8.00 -7.31 7.04
C TYR A 183 7.60 -6.11 7.91
N ARG A 184 8.43 -5.07 7.98
CA ARG A 184 8.12 -3.84 8.72
C ARG A 184 7.09 -2.96 8.01
N GLN A 185 7.01 -3.00 6.68
CA GLN A 185 6.04 -2.21 5.91
C GLN A 185 4.71 -2.93 5.71
N ALA A 186 4.69 -4.26 5.72
CA ALA A 186 3.44 -5.01 5.76
C ALA A 186 2.71 -4.72 7.08
N TYR A 187 1.38 -4.57 6.99
CA TYR A 187 0.56 -4.59 8.18
C TYR A 187 0.73 -5.93 8.90
N ARG A 188 0.81 -5.88 10.24
CA ARG A 188 1.02 -7.07 11.09
C ARG A 188 -0.26 -7.32 11.88
N PRO A 189 -1.12 -8.26 11.43
CA PRO A 189 -2.31 -8.64 12.17
C PRO A 189 -1.97 -9.09 13.59
N LYS A 190 -2.87 -8.81 14.53
CA LYS A 190 -2.78 -9.32 15.90
C LYS A 190 -3.13 -10.80 15.99
N ASP A 191 -4.09 -11.22 15.17
CA ASP A 191 -4.45 -12.62 15.06
C ASP A 191 -3.27 -13.43 14.50
N ARG A 192 -2.99 -14.57 15.14
CA ARG A 192 -1.81 -15.38 14.81
C ARG A 192 -1.95 -16.06 13.45
N GLN A 193 -3.16 -16.46 13.07
CA GLN A 193 -3.43 -17.10 11.80
C GLN A 193 -3.29 -16.09 10.66
N ALA A 194 -3.91 -14.91 10.81
CA ALA A 194 -3.77 -13.82 9.84
C ALA A 194 -2.30 -13.36 9.69
N LEU A 195 -1.55 -13.27 10.80
CA LEU A 195 -0.11 -12.96 10.73
C LEU A 195 0.68 -14.04 9.97
N SER A 196 0.40 -15.31 10.22
CA SER A 196 1.02 -16.42 9.48
C SER A 196 0.73 -16.31 7.98
N GLN A 197 -0.53 -16.05 7.62
CA GLN A 197 -0.92 -15.84 6.22
C GLN A 197 -0.19 -14.66 5.60
N THR A 198 -0.04 -13.53 6.31
CA THR A 198 0.76 -12.39 5.82
C THR A 198 2.21 -12.79 5.56
N LEU A 199 2.83 -13.60 6.43
CA LEU A 199 4.20 -14.07 6.23
C LEU A 199 4.32 -15.00 5.02
N ASP A 200 3.35 -15.89 4.82
CA ASP A 200 3.29 -16.75 3.63
C ASP A 200 3.16 -15.91 2.35
N LEU A 201 2.32 -14.87 2.37
CA LEU A 201 2.19 -13.93 1.26
C LEU A 201 3.48 -13.15 0.97
N LEU A 202 4.25 -12.77 2.00
CA LEU A 202 5.55 -12.14 1.81
C LEU A 202 6.58 -13.09 1.20
N ASN A 203 6.53 -14.39 1.52
CA ASN A 203 7.39 -15.39 0.89
C ASN A 203 7.04 -15.57 -0.60
N LEU A 204 5.74 -15.69 -0.92
CA LEU A 204 5.27 -15.79 -2.31
C LEU A 204 5.59 -14.52 -3.12
N LEU A 205 5.54 -13.34 -2.49
CA LEU A 205 6.03 -12.10 -3.09
C LEU A 205 7.52 -12.20 -3.45
N GLY A 206 8.32 -12.79 -2.56
CA GLY A 206 9.75 -13.04 -2.75
C GLY A 206 10.09 -13.90 -3.97
N GLU A 207 9.19 -14.82 -4.33
CA GLU A 207 9.35 -15.72 -5.47
C GLU A 207 8.96 -15.08 -6.81
N LYS A 208 8.07 -14.08 -6.78
CA LYS A 208 7.42 -13.51 -7.98
C LYS A 208 7.93 -12.13 -8.38
N VAL A 209 8.57 -11.39 -7.47
CA VAL A 209 8.93 -9.99 -7.67
C VAL A 209 10.43 -9.77 -7.49
N ARG A 210 11.01 -8.89 -8.31
CA ARG A 210 12.40 -8.45 -8.18
C ARG A 210 12.52 -7.33 -7.15
N PHE A 211 13.58 -7.37 -6.37
CA PHE A 211 13.87 -6.37 -5.35
C PHE A 211 15.13 -5.59 -5.67
N TYR A 212 15.10 -4.30 -5.36
CA TYR A 212 16.23 -3.40 -5.56
C TYR A 212 16.45 -2.54 -4.33
N ARG A 213 17.68 -2.14 -4.10
CA ARG A 213 18.05 -1.06 -3.17
C ARG A 213 18.43 0.15 -4.00
N LEU A 214 17.83 1.30 -3.69
CA LEU A 214 18.19 2.58 -4.27
C LEU A 214 18.75 3.49 -3.18
N CYS A 215 20.03 3.77 -3.27
CA CYS A 215 20.66 4.90 -2.60
C CYS A 215 20.35 6.15 -3.44
N CYS A 216 19.68 7.16 -2.87
CA CYS A 216 19.32 8.34 -3.64
C CYS A 216 19.36 9.66 -2.87
N ASN A 217 19.63 10.72 -3.63
CA ASN A 217 19.41 12.12 -3.25
C ASN A 217 18.01 12.58 -3.73
N MET A 218 17.73 13.89 -3.63
CA MET A 218 16.45 14.49 -4.03
C MET A 218 16.45 15.04 -5.47
N ASN A 219 17.48 14.76 -6.27
CA ASN A 219 17.56 15.27 -7.64
C ASN A 219 16.71 14.41 -8.59
N PRO A 220 16.15 14.99 -9.67
CA PRO A 220 15.35 14.26 -10.66
C PRO A 220 16.05 13.01 -11.25
N GLU A 221 17.38 13.04 -11.35
CA GLU A 221 18.19 11.91 -11.81
C GLU A 221 17.94 10.62 -11.00
N ALA A 222 17.58 10.71 -9.72
CA ALA A 222 17.26 9.55 -8.90
C ALA A 222 16.12 8.70 -9.49
N ALA A 223 15.12 9.34 -10.10
CA ALA A 223 14.01 8.64 -10.75
C ALA A 223 14.46 7.93 -12.03
N LEU A 224 15.38 8.52 -12.79
CA LEU A 224 15.98 7.91 -13.99
C LEU A 224 16.81 6.69 -13.62
N VAL A 225 17.66 6.79 -12.59
CA VAL A 225 18.46 5.67 -12.08
C VAL A 225 17.54 4.55 -11.60
N ALA A 226 16.50 4.87 -10.83
CA ALA A 226 15.55 3.90 -10.32
C ALA A 226 14.83 3.15 -11.46
N TYR A 227 14.23 3.88 -12.40
CA TYR A 227 13.50 3.29 -13.51
C TYR A 227 14.41 2.46 -14.41
N GLY A 228 15.58 2.99 -14.78
CA GLY A 228 16.56 2.27 -15.59
C GLY A 228 17.01 0.96 -14.95
N GLY A 229 17.36 0.96 -13.66
CA GLY A 229 17.81 -0.26 -12.97
C GLY A 229 16.72 -1.31 -12.78
N MET A 230 15.47 -0.90 -12.59
CA MET A 230 14.34 -1.83 -12.42
C MET A 230 13.81 -2.39 -13.74
N CYS A 231 14.11 -1.76 -14.88
CA CYS A 231 13.67 -2.20 -16.20
C CYS A 231 14.70 -3.06 -16.95
N CYS A 232 15.97 -3.06 -16.53
CA CYS A 232 16.97 -3.95 -17.12
C CYS A 232 16.64 -5.42 -16.80
N GLU A 233 16.51 -6.24 -17.84
CA GLU A 233 16.17 -7.66 -17.75
C GLU A 233 17.28 -8.52 -17.14
#